data_AF-A0A9W7YGR1-F1
#
_entry.id   AF-A0A9W7YGR1-F1
#
_cell.length_a   1.000
_cell.length_b   1.000
_cell.length_c   1.000
_cell.angle_alpha   90.00
_cell.angle_beta   90.00
_cell.angle_gamma   90.00
#
_symmetry.space_group_name_H-M   'P 1'
#
loop_
_entity.id
_entity.type
_entity.pdbx_description
1 polymer ?
#
loop_
_entity_poly.entity_id
_entity_poly.type
_entity_poly.pdbx_seq_one_letter_code
_entity_poly.pdbx_strand_id
1 'polypeptide(L)'
;MFERVKDMIGDSACHVLQIQYRMNACVMEPSSTEIYGGQLVADPSVADHVLSDLPHVRQSPDTIRPLVFIDTSGAGMAESAVEVELAELANCRRIFEAAKTKFNRGEAELVVKHV
;
A
#
# COMPACT_ATOMS: atom_id res chain seq x y z
N MET A 1 -20.93 -10.87 -6.06
CA MET A 1 -21.50 -12.24 -5.99
C MET A 1 -20.94 -13.00 -4.80
N PHE A 2 -19.63 -13.00 -4.58
CA PHE A 2 -18.98 -13.67 -3.45
C PHE A 2 -19.44 -13.17 -2.08
N GLU A 3 -19.34 -11.85 -1.82
CA GLU A 3 -19.78 -11.23 -0.55
C GLU A 3 -21.24 -11.58 -0.22
N ARG A 4 -22.14 -11.39 -1.17
CA ARG A 4 -23.56 -11.75 -1.02
C ARG A 4 -23.78 -13.23 -0.64
N VAL A 5 -22.99 -14.15 -1.17
CA VAL A 5 -23.11 -15.59 -0.83
C VAL A 5 -22.58 -15.85 0.58
N LYS A 6 -21.45 -15.24 0.95
CA LYS A 6 -20.91 -15.28 2.31
C LYS A 6 -21.93 -14.75 3.33
N ASP A 7 -22.59 -13.63 3.02
CA ASP A 7 -23.59 -13.03 3.91
C ASP A 7 -24.85 -13.90 4.08
N MET A 8 -25.22 -14.66 3.05
CA MET A 8 -26.42 -15.52 3.07
C MET A 8 -26.19 -16.90 3.72
N ILE A 9 -25.01 -17.50 3.51
CA ILE A 9 -24.70 -18.90 3.90
C ILE A 9 -23.73 -18.96 5.10
N GLY A 10 -23.09 -17.83 5.43
CA GLY A 10 -22.11 -17.71 6.51
C GLY A 10 -20.77 -18.37 6.15
N ASP A 11 -19.92 -18.53 7.17
CA ASP A 11 -18.54 -18.97 7.00
C ASP A 11 -18.40 -20.42 6.48
N SER A 12 -19.47 -21.21 6.50
CA SER A 12 -19.47 -22.57 5.93
C SER A 12 -19.29 -22.59 4.40
N ALA A 13 -19.56 -21.47 3.72
CA ALA A 13 -19.39 -21.33 2.28
C ALA A 13 -17.98 -20.88 1.86
N CYS A 14 -17.09 -20.55 2.81
CA CYS A 14 -15.80 -19.92 2.54
C CYS A 14 -14.69 -20.58 3.36
N HIS A 15 -13.54 -20.81 2.72
CA HIS A 15 -12.31 -21.19 3.42
C HIS A 15 -11.22 -20.16 3.14
N VAL A 16 -10.60 -19.66 4.20
CA VAL A 16 -9.50 -18.70 4.12
C VAL A 16 -8.19 -19.46 3.96
N LEU A 17 -7.39 -19.08 2.97
CA LEU A 17 -6.01 -19.54 2.85
C LEU A 17 -5.15 -18.78 3.86
N GLN A 18 -4.56 -19.50 4.81
CA GLN A 18 -3.84 -18.90 5.93
C GLN A 18 -2.36 -18.64 5.64
N ILE A 19 -1.74 -19.37 4.70
CA ILE A 19 -0.31 -19.22 4.40
C ILE A 19 -0.13 -18.30 3.19
N GLN A 20 0.69 -17.27 3.35
CA GLN A 20 1.10 -16.37 2.26
C GLN A 20 2.59 -16.48 1.95
N TYR A 21 2.94 -16.34 0.68
CA TYR A 21 4.29 -16.59 0.13
C TYR A 21 4.89 -15.35 -0.56
N ARG A 22 4.48 -14.13 -0.16
CA ARG A 22 4.93 -12.89 -0.81
C ARG A 22 5.64 -11.94 0.12
N MET A 23 5.03 -11.63 1.27
CA MET A 23 5.44 -10.52 2.12
C MET A 23 6.27 -11.03 3.31
N ASN A 24 7.23 -10.21 3.75
CA ASN A 24 7.85 -10.35 5.06
C ASN A 24 6.78 -10.31 6.17
N ALA A 25 7.01 -11.02 7.28
CA ALA A 25 6.07 -11.09 8.40
C ALA A 25 5.69 -9.69 8.93
N CYS A 26 6.64 -8.77 9.04
CA CYS A 26 6.38 -7.39 9.50
C CYS A 26 5.46 -6.60 8.56
N VAL A 27 5.51 -6.86 7.25
CA VAL A 27 4.65 -6.20 6.26
C VAL A 27 3.26 -6.82 6.25
N MET A 28 3.18 -8.14 6.46
CA MET A 28 1.93 -8.88 6.50
C MET A 28 1.09 -8.57 7.76
N GLU A 29 1.74 -8.44 8.92
CA GLU A 29 1.08 -8.39 10.24
C GLU A 29 -0.08 -7.38 10.32
N PRO A 30 0.08 -6.08 9.92
CA PRO A 30 -1.01 -5.11 10.05
C PRO A 30 -2.25 -5.50 9.23
N SER A 31 -2.05 -6.03 8.02
CA SER A 31 -3.15 -6.51 7.18
C SER A 31 -3.78 -7.79 7.74
N SER A 32 -2.98 -8.69 8.33
CA SER A 32 -3.47 -9.90 8.99
C SER A 32 -4.42 -9.52 10.12
N THR A 33 -4.01 -8.62 11.02
CA THR A 33 -4.82 -8.18 12.16
C THR A 33 -6.09 -7.46 11.74
N GLU A 34 -6.00 -6.47 10.85
CA GLU A 34 -7.14 -5.59 10.52
C GLU A 34 -8.16 -6.24 9.57
N ILE A 35 -7.72 -7.10 8.64
CA ILE A 35 -8.56 -7.61 7.54
C ILE A 35 -8.86 -9.10 7.70
N TYR A 36 -7.91 -9.88 8.21
CA TYR A 36 -7.99 -11.34 8.28
C TYR A 36 -8.15 -11.89 9.71
N GLY A 37 -8.41 -11.04 10.70
CA GLY A 37 -8.59 -11.45 12.09
C GLY A 37 -7.37 -12.15 12.69
N GLY A 38 -6.17 -11.82 12.22
CA GLY A 38 -4.90 -12.40 12.65
C GLY A 38 -4.62 -13.82 12.12
N GLN A 39 -5.40 -14.30 11.14
CA GLN A 39 -5.28 -15.68 10.64
C GLN A 39 -4.21 -15.86 9.55
N LEU A 40 -3.70 -14.79 8.96
CA LEU A 40 -2.72 -14.85 7.88
C LEU A 40 -1.31 -15.02 8.46
N VAL A 41 -0.54 -15.97 7.93
CA VAL A 41 0.79 -16.36 8.39
C VAL A 41 1.76 -16.36 7.21
N ALA A 42 2.94 -15.78 7.40
CA ALA A 42 4.02 -15.79 6.42
C ALA A 42 4.69 -17.16 6.40
N ASP A 43 4.84 -17.73 5.21
CA ASP A 43 5.65 -18.93 5.04
C ASP A 43 7.11 -18.66 5.47
N PRO A 44 7.82 -19.63 6.10
CA PRO A 44 9.22 -19.44 6.50
C PRO A 44 10.14 -19.02 5.35
N SER A 45 9.81 -19.35 4.10
CA SER A 45 10.57 -18.92 2.93
C SER A 45 10.48 -17.44 2.62
N VAL A 46 9.57 -16.66 3.23
CA VAL A 46 9.44 -15.22 2.99
C VAL A 46 9.39 -14.38 4.26
N ALA A 47 9.16 -15.01 5.41
CA ALA A 47 8.92 -14.34 6.69
C ALA A 47 10.00 -13.32 7.08
N ASP A 48 11.26 -13.63 6.76
CA ASP A 48 12.42 -12.83 7.17
C ASP A 48 13.11 -12.09 5.99
N HIS A 49 12.57 -12.18 4.77
CA HIS A 49 13.20 -11.58 3.59
C HIS A 49 13.33 -10.06 3.73
N VAL A 50 14.54 -9.55 3.43
CA VAL A 50 14.87 -8.13 3.32
C VAL A 50 15.55 -7.86 1.99
N LEU A 51 15.61 -6.59 1.57
CA LEU A 51 16.20 -6.22 0.28
C LEU A 51 17.67 -6.64 0.16
N SER A 52 18.43 -6.58 1.27
CA SER A 52 19.84 -6.95 1.29
C SER A 52 20.14 -8.44 1.06
N ASP A 53 19.12 -9.30 1.05
CA ASP A 53 19.28 -10.73 0.70
C ASP A 53 19.51 -10.92 -0.81
N LEU A 54 19.16 -9.91 -1.62
CA LEU A 54 19.37 -9.94 -3.06
C LEU A 54 20.84 -9.67 -3.39
N PRO A 55 21.46 -10.45 -4.30
CA PRO A 55 22.91 -10.40 -4.56
C PRO A 55 23.41 -9.07 -5.13
N HIS A 56 22.52 -8.23 -5.67
CA HIS A 56 22.85 -6.95 -6.30
C HIS A 56 22.51 -5.75 -5.41
N VAL A 57 21.98 -5.97 -4.20
CA VAL A 57 21.58 -4.91 -3.28
C VAL A 57 22.67 -4.68 -2.25
N ARG A 58 23.10 -3.43 -2.10
CA ARG A 58 24.04 -3.04 -1.05
C ARG A 58 23.32 -2.95 0.30
N GLN A 59 23.94 -3.49 1.35
CA GLN A 59 23.47 -3.28 2.72
C GLN A 59 23.52 -1.79 3.10
N SER A 60 22.40 -1.30 3.62
CA SER A 60 22.18 0.02 4.19
C SER A 60 21.16 -0.11 5.34
N PRO A 61 21.00 0.91 6.20
CA PRO A 61 19.99 0.89 7.26
C PRO A 61 18.56 0.59 6.75
N ASP A 62 18.25 0.97 5.51
CA ASP A 62 16.93 0.79 4.92
C ASP A 62 16.79 -0.56 4.21
N THR A 63 17.87 -1.12 3.64
CA THR A 63 17.80 -2.41 2.93
C THR A 63 17.85 -3.63 3.84
N ILE A 64 18.23 -3.46 5.11
CA ILE A 64 18.18 -4.50 6.16
C ILE A 64 16.87 -4.50 6.94
N ARG A 65 15.93 -3.59 6.63
CA ARG A 65 14.63 -3.48 7.30
C ARG A 65 13.53 -3.84 6.31
N PRO A 66 12.51 -4.61 6.71
CA PRO A 66 11.41 -4.96 5.82
C PRO A 66 10.40 -3.83 5.61
N LEU A 67 10.40 -2.81 6.48
CA LEU A 67 9.48 -1.68 6.43
C LEU A 67 10.18 -0.41 6.93
N VAL A 68 10.00 0.68 6.19
CA VAL A 68 10.45 2.03 6.54
C VAL A 68 9.25 2.97 6.43
N PHE A 69 8.98 3.71 7.50
CA PHE A 69 7.94 4.75 7.51
C PHE A 69 8.61 6.12 7.63
N ILE A 70 8.36 7.00 6.67
CA ILE A 70 8.91 8.36 6.64
C ILE A 70 7.77 9.32 6.91
N ASP A 71 7.79 9.95 8.08
CA ASP A 71 6.76 10.91 8.49
C ASP A 71 7.01 12.28 7.84
N THR A 72 6.04 12.75 7.06
CA THR A 72 6.05 14.07 6.42
C THR A 72 5.20 15.11 7.17
N SER A 73 4.59 14.73 8.29
CA SER A 73 3.80 15.63 9.13
C SER A 73 4.65 16.80 9.64
N GLY A 74 4.16 18.02 9.45
CA GLY A 74 4.89 19.24 9.83
C GLY A 74 6.11 19.57 8.97
N ALA A 75 6.41 18.79 7.92
CA ALA A 75 7.56 19.02 7.05
C ALA A 75 7.32 20.08 5.95
N GLY A 76 6.18 20.77 5.96
CA GLY A 76 5.79 21.75 4.93
C GLY A 76 5.46 21.12 3.58
N MET A 77 5.27 19.80 3.51
CA MET A 77 4.92 19.06 2.30
C MET A 77 3.40 18.97 2.17
N ALA A 78 2.74 20.09 1.89
CA ALA A 78 1.29 20.14 1.75
C ALA A 78 0.82 19.50 0.43
N GLU A 79 -0.33 18.83 0.50
CA GLU A 79 -1.04 18.33 -0.66
C GLU A 79 -1.50 19.49 -1.58
N SER A 80 -1.51 19.24 -2.88
CA SER A 80 -1.95 20.16 -3.93
C SER A 80 -2.91 19.45 -4.89
N ALA A 81 -3.70 20.22 -5.64
CA ALA A 81 -4.61 19.72 -6.67
C ALA A 81 -4.43 20.51 -7.97
N VAL A 82 -4.88 19.93 -9.09
CA VAL A 82 -4.86 20.63 -10.37
C VAL A 82 -6.00 21.64 -10.38
N GLU A 83 -5.67 22.92 -10.53
CA GLU A 83 -6.66 23.96 -10.79
C GLU A 83 -7.15 23.82 -12.23
N VAL A 84 -8.46 23.68 -12.40
CA VAL A 84 -9.11 23.55 -13.70
C VAL A 84 -10.22 24.59 -13.79
N GLU A 85 -10.31 25.30 -14.91
CA GLU A 85 -11.38 26.27 -15.12
C GLU A 85 -12.74 25.57 -15.29
N LEU A 86 -13.79 26.18 -14.72
CA LEU A 86 -15.17 25.66 -14.75
C LEU A 86 -15.71 25.43 -16.16
N ALA A 87 -15.26 26.20 -17.15
CA ALA A 87 -15.65 26.06 -18.54
C ALA A 87 -15.11 24.76 -19.18
N GLU A 88 -13.92 24.29 -18.74
CA GLU A 88 -13.28 23.07 -19.25
C GLU A 88 -13.86 21.80 -18.60
N LEU A 89 -14.36 21.94 -17.36
CA LEU A 89 -14.98 20.85 -16.60
C LEU A 89 -16.32 20.38 -17.20
N ALA A 90 -17.08 21.29 -17.82
CA ALA A 90 -18.42 20.99 -18.35
C ALA A 90 -18.42 20.04 -19.57
N ASN A 91 -17.33 20.03 -20.35
CA ASN A 91 -17.27 19.32 -21.62
C ASN A 91 -16.41 18.04 -21.59
N CYS A 92 -15.75 17.72 -20.48
CA CYS A 92 -14.84 16.58 -20.44
C CYS A 92 -14.82 15.87 -19.08
N ARG A 93 -15.45 14.69 -19.00
CA ARG A 93 -15.50 13.83 -17.80
C ARG A 93 -14.10 13.52 -17.23
N ARG A 94 -13.10 13.36 -18.10
CA ARG A 94 -11.71 13.10 -17.71
C ARG A 94 -11.07 14.28 -16.98
N ILE A 95 -11.37 15.50 -17.43
CA ILE A 95 -10.89 16.73 -16.80
C ILE A 95 -11.53 16.92 -15.42
N PHE A 96 -12.83 16.61 -15.31
CA PHE A 96 -13.55 16.63 -14.03
C PHE A 96 -13.02 15.61 -13.01
N GLU A 97 -12.64 14.41 -13.46
CA GLU A 97 -12.02 13.40 -12.59
C GLU A 97 -10.59 13.82 -12.19
N ALA A 98 -9.81 14.38 -13.12
CA ALA A 98 -8.46 14.90 -12.84
C ALA A 98 -8.47 16.04 -11.82
N ALA A 99 -9.45 16.95 -11.87
CA ALA A 99 -9.60 18.05 -10.92
C ALA A 99 -9.86 17.58 -9.47
N LYS A 100 -10.30 16.33 -9.27
CA LYS A 100 -10.47 15.72 -7.94
C LYS A 100 -9.22 14.98 -7.46
N THR A 101 -8.22 14.83 -8.31
CA THR A 101 -6.97 14.18 -7.92
C THR A 101 -6.12 15.13 -7.10
N LYS A 102 -5.33 14.53 -6.23
CA LYS A 102 -4.42 15.22 -5.32
C LYS A 102 -3.02 14.69 -5.55
N PHE A 103 -2.03 15.53 -5.33
CA PHE A 103 -0.63 15.17 -5.41
C PHE A 103 0.16 15.89 -4.31
N ASN A 104 1.31 15.33 -3.95
CA ASN A 104 2.23 15.96 -3.02
C ASN A 104 3.62 15.98 -3.66
N ARG A 105 4.08 17.17 -4.06
CA ARG A 105 5.39 17.32 -4.70
C ARG A 105 6.54 17.03 -3.74
N GLY A 106 6.39 17.39 -2.46
CA GLY A 106 7.40 17.14 -1.43
C GLY A 106 7.60 15.64 -1.20
N GLU A 107 6.52 14.88 -1.09
CA GLU A 107 6.57 13.42 -1.02
C GLU A 107 7.14 12.79 -2.29
N ALA A 108 6.75 13.27 -3.48
CA ALA A 108 7.30 12.77 -4.74
C ALA A 108 8.83 12.96 -4.84
N GLU A 109 9.33 14.14 -4.46
CA GLU A 109 10.78 14.41 -4.41
C GLU A 109 11.49 13.55 -3.35
N LEU A 110 10.82 13.25 -2.23
CA LEU A 110 11.35 12.36 -1.20
C LEU A 110 11.43 10.90 -1.69
N VAL A 111 10.42 10.42 -2.41
CA VAL A 111 10.43 9.08 -3.03
C VAL A 111 11.57 8.95 -4.04
N VAL A 112 11.78 9.96 -4.90
CA VAL A 112 12.88 9.95 -5.88
C VAL A 112 14.26 9.90 -5.20
N LYS A 113 14.41 10.48 -4.02
CA LYS A 113 15.66 10.40 -3.25
C LYS A 113 15.88 9.06 -2.57
N HIS A 114 14.79 8.31 -2.32
CA HIS A 114 14.84 7.03 -1.64
C HIS A 114 15.04 5.84 -2.60
N VAL A 115 14.57 5.97 -3.85
CA VAL A 115 14.73 4.99 -4.93
C VAL A 115 16.10 5.12 -5.60
#